data_AF-F2UDT5-F1
#
_entry.id   AF-F2UDT5-F1
#
_cell.length_a   1.000
_cell.length_b   1.000
_cell.length_c   1.000
_cell.angle_alpha   90.00
_cell.angle_beta   90.00
_cell.angle_gamma   90.00
#
_symmetry.space_group_name_H-M   'P 1'
#
loop_
_entity.id
_entity.type
_entity.pdbx_description
1 polymer ?
#
loop_
_entity_poly.entity_id
_entity_poly.type
_entity_poly.pdbx_seq_one_letter_code
_entity_poly.pdbx_strand_id
1 'polypeptide(L)'
;MTNSLANRAADLPFLTELCQALPKVELHRHLTGAMPTNAVQHILSEVAPDIAEDALLVTPRVTGDGPEAQERAWQVLMKQCHAVKVASTDDAHLRQLLAAAIEQLALDNVIYCEFRIGIKPQPTKRAYLDTLLDVIHEQRQRFPHTTVRLLLSIARHGDMPYAEENIDVAIDYYTRQPTTSRYMQDTTRDDGGKKRDGRKARCQGDPQQPQLQQPQQTQQAQRPAQQQQQQQQQQQQQQQQQQQQQQQQQQQQQQQQQQQQQQQQQQQQNSRGSQLNSSRKSP
;
A
#
# COMPACT_ATOMS: atom_id res chain seq x y z
N MET A 1 39.35 19.62 -12.99
CA MET A 1 38.40 19.03 -12.01
C MET A 1 37.62 17.85 -12.62
N THR A 2 38.30 16.89 -13.25
CA THR A 2 37.67 15.79 -14.01
C THR A 2 37.88 14.39 -13.42
N ASN A 3 38.66 14.26 -12.33
CA ASN A 3 38.95 12.98 -11.68
C ASN A 3 37.87 12.48 -10.69
N SER A 4 36.78 13.23 -10.47
CA SER A 4 35.81 12.87 -9.42
C SER A 4 34.75 11.84 -9.85
N LEU A 5 34.44 11.71 -11.15
CA LEU A 5 33.39 10.81 -11.63
C LEU A 5 33.94 9.42 -11.99
N ALA A 6 35.15 9.35 -12.53
CA ALA A 6 35.82 8.09 -12.86
C ALA A 6 36.13 7.24 -11.62
N ASN A 7 36.53 7.88 -10.51
CA ASN A 7 36.77 7.18 -9.23
C ASN A 7 35.48 6.57 -8.65
N ARG A 8 34.33 7.24 -8.77
CA ARG A 8 33.04 6.73 -8.28
C ARG A 8 32.55 5.49 -9.04
N ALA A 9 32.92 5.34 -10.31
CA ALA A 9 32.55 4.17 -11.10
C ALA A 9 33.37 2.93 -10.72
N ALA A 10 34.64 3.12 -10.33
CA ALA A 10 35.51 2.02 -9.87
C ALA A 10 35.10 1.49 -8.48
N ASP A 11 34.52 2.34 -7.63
CA ASP A 11 34.02 1.94 -6.31
C ASP A 11 32.67 1.21 -6.37
N LEU A 12 31.97 1.24 -7.51
CA LEU A 12 30.60 0.75 -7.62
C LEU A 12 30.46 -0.78 -7.37
N PRO A 13 31.36 -1.66 -7.85
CA PRO A 13 31.31 -3.08 -7.52
C PRO A 13 31.51 -3.33 -6.03
N PHE A 14 32.51 -2.68 -5.41
CA PHE A 14 32.76 -2.78 -3.97
C PHE A 14 31.55 -2.30 -3.15
N LEU A 15 30.98 -1.15 -3.50
CA LEU A 15 29.79 -0.62 -2.83
C LEU A 15 28.59 -1.55 -3.02
N THR A 16 28.45 -2.20 -4.18
CA THR A 16 27.39 -3.18 -4.43
C THR A 16 27.55 -4.40 -3.54
N GLU A 17 28.75 -4.98 -3.51
CA GLU A 17 29.07 -6.12 -2.63
C GLU A 17 28.86 -5.78 -1.15
N LEU A 18 29.32 -4.59 -0.72
CA LEU A 18 29.12 -4.10 0.63
C LEU A 18 27.62 -3.95 0.95
N CYS A 19 26.86 -3.26 0.10
CA CYS A 19 25.42 -3.05 0.29
C CYS A 19 24.65 -4.38 0.31
N GLN A 20 25.03 -5.35 -0.52
CA GLN A 20 24.45 -6.70 -0.51
C GLN A 20 24.79 -7.44 0.78
N ALA A 21 26.03 -7.36 1.25
CA ALA A 21 26.49 -8.02 2.47
C ALA A 21 25.94 -7.39 3.77
N LEU A 22 25.43 -6.15 3.74
CA LEU A 22 24.84 -5.53 4.93
C LEU A 22 23.52 -6.22 5.33
N PRO A 23 23.32 -6.51 6.63
CA PRO A 23 22.02 -6.99 7.11
C PRO A 23 21.00 -5.86 7.04
N LYS A 24 19.90 -6.08 6.33
CA LYS A 24 18.90 -5.04 6.01
C LYS A 24 17.55 -5.29 6.67
N VAL A 25 16.83 -4.20 6.94
CA VAL A 25 15.48 -4.21 7.50
C VAL A 25 14.57 -3.44 6.55
N GLU A 26 13.50 -4.07 6.09
CA GLU A 26 12.53 -3.51 5.13
C GLU A 26 11.15 -3.36 5.79
N LEU A 27 10.66 -2.13 5.95
CA LEU A 27 9.41 -1.82 6.67
C LEU A 27 8.30 -1.26 5.76
N HIS A 28 8.59 -1.12 4.47
CA HIS A 28 7.67 -0.51 3.52
C HIS A 28 7.72 -1.18 2.15
N ARG A 29 7.44 -2.48 2.13
CA ARG A 29 7.34 -3.22 0.87
C ARG A 29 5.93 -3.74 0.63
N HIS A 30 5.31 -3.30 -0.46
CA HIS A 30 4.03 -3.86 -0.89
C HIS A 30 4.25 -5.26 -1.49
N LEU A 31 3.48 -6.26 -1.07
CA LEU A 31 3.68 -7.63 -1.54
C LEU A 31 3.56 -7.75 -3.06
N THR A 32 2.59 -7.06 -3.67
CA THR A 32 2.40 -7.04 -5.13
C THR A 32 3.64 -6.51 -5.86
N GLY A 33 4.34 -5.51 -5.30
CA GLY A 33 5.59 -4.98 -5.86
C GLY A 33 6.82 -5.80 -5.47
N ALA A 34 6.70 -6.77 -4.58
CA ALA A 34 7.78 -7.65 -4.17
C ALA A 34 7.92 -8.90 -5.05
N MET A 35 6.86 -9.26 -5.78
CA MET A 35 6.84 -10.47 -6.61
C MET A 35 7.86 -10.35 -7.76
N PRO A 36 8.80 -11.30 -7.92
CA PRO A 36 9.82 -11.23 -8.95
C PRO A 36 9.21 -11.25 -10.36
N THR A 37 9.61 -10.29 -11.20
CA THR A 37 9.04 -10.13 -12.55
C THR A 37 9.18 -11.39 -13.41
N ASN A 38 10.33 -12.08 -13.33
CA ASN A 38 10.55 -13.34 -14.05
C ASN A 38 9.61 -14.46 -13.59
N ALA A 39 9.33 -14.56 -12.29
CA ALA A 39 8.39 -15.56 -11.75
C ALA A 39 6.94 -15.26 -12.19
N VAL A 40 6.55 -13.97 -12.16
CA VAL A 40 5.25 -13.52 -12.66
C VAL A 40 5.11 -13.84 -14.15
N GLN A 41 6.13 -13.54 -14.96
CA GLN A 41 6.13 -13.84 -16.40
C GLN A 41 6.01 -15.33 -16.70
N HIS A 42 6.77 -16.17 -15.98
CA HIS A 42 6.71 -17.62 -16.15
C HIS A 42 5.27 -18.12 -15.94
N ILE A 43 4.63 -17.73 -14.83
CA ILE A 43 3.25 -18.14 -14.53
C ILE A 43 2.29 -17.60 -15.59
N LEU A 44 2.41 -16.33 -15.99
CA LEU A 44 1.53 -15.75 -17.01
C LEU A 44 1.68 -16.42 -18.37
N SER A 45 2.88 -16.88 -18.75
CA SER A 45 3.06 -17.61 -20.01
C SER A 45 2.24 -18.91 -20.08
N GLU A 46 1.89 -19.48 -18.93
CA GLU A 46 1.08 -20.69 -18.82
C GLU A 46 -0.42 -20.36 -18.70
N VAL A 47 -0.79 -19.37 -17.87
CA VAL A 47 -2.20 -19.13 -17.50
C VAL A 47 -2.88 -18.00 -18.26
N ALA A 48 -2.11 -17.06 -18.81
CA ALA A 48 -2.63 -15.87 -19.48
C ALA A 48 -1.57 -15.27 -20.43
N PRO A 49 -1.22 -15.97 -21.53
CA PRO A 49 -0.12 -15.58 -22.42
C PRO A 49 -0.31 -14.18 -23.03
N ASP A 50 -1.56 -13.78 -23.30
CA ASP A 50 -1.88 -12.43 -23.82
C ASP A 50 -1.49 -11.30 -22.85
N ILE A 51 -1.44 -11.58 -21.54
CA ILE A 51 -1.05 -10.63 -20.50
C ILE A 51 0.47 -10.66 -20.26
N ALA A 52 1.13 -11.78 -20.56
CA ALA A 52 2.57 -11.95 -20.37
C ALA A 52 3.39 -10.97 -21.22
N GLU A 53 2.96 -10.69 -22.45
CA GLU A 53 3.63 -9.73 -23.34
C GLU A 53 3.58 -8.29 -22.81
N ASP A 54 2.47 -7.89 -22.17
CA ASP A 54 2.30 -6.58 -21.56
C ASP A 54 3.11 -6.40 -20.26
N ALA A 55 3.37 -7.50 -19.53
CA ALA A 55 4.11 -7.51 -18.27
C ALA A 55 5.64 -7.35 -18.47
N LEU A 56 6.16 -7.57 -19.68
CA LEU A 56 7.58 -7.40 -20.03
C LEU A 56 8.05 -5.94 -20.05
N LEU A 57 7.12 -4.98 -20.12
CA LEU A 57 7.43 -3.55 -20.27
C LEU A 57 7.71 -2.81 -18.95
N VAL A 58 7.78 -3.52 -17.80
CA VAL A 58 7.91 -2.90 -16.46
C VAL A 58 9.35 -2.49 -16.11
N THR A 59 10.25 -2.51 -17.10
CA THR A 59 11.51 -1.76 -17.05
C THR A 59 11.54 -0.58 -18.03
N PRO A 60 10.57 0.36 -18.05
CA PRO A 60 10.89 1.64 -18.62
C PRO A 60 11.81 2.29 -17.59
N ARG A 61 13.06 2.58 -17.98
CA ARG A 61 13.68 3.79 -17.47
C ARG A 61 12.75 4.92 -17.93
N VAL A 62 11.72 5.23 -17.12
CA VAL A 62 10.89 6.41 -17.35
C VAL A 62 11.83 7.57 -17.14
N THR A 63 12.43 8.02 -18.23
CA THR A 63 13.34 9.16 -18.25
C THR A 63 12.51 10.44 -18.36
N GLY A 64 12.99 11.48 -17.72
CA GLY A 64 12.35 12.79 -17.69
C GLY A 64 11.59 13.06 -16.39
N ASP A 65 11.33 14.33 -16.18
CA ASP A 65 10.64 14.86 -14.99
C ASP A 65 9.28 15.44 -15.37
N GLY A 66 8.39 15.56 -14.38
CA GLY A 66 7.11 16.25 -14.53
C GLY A 66 5.88 15.31 -14.68
N PRO A 67 4.68 15.91 -14.81
CA PRO A 67 3.41 15.18 -14.69
C PRO A 67 3.22 14.05 -15.70
N GLU A 68 3.68 14.23 -16.94
CA GLU A 68 3.56 13.20 -17.98
C GLU A 68 4.43 11.99 -17.73
N ALA A 69 5.64 12.19 -17.20
CA ALA A 69 6.54 11.10 -16.81
C ALA A 69 5.94 10.32 -15.63
N GLN A 70 5.38 11.03 -14.65
CA GLN A 70 4.66 10.42 -13.53
C GLN A 70 3.45 9.60 -13.99
N GLU A 71 2.65 10.12 -14.93
CA GLU A 71 1.50 9.39 -15.48
C GLU A 71 1.94 8.13 -16.20
N ARG A 72 2.99 8.18 -17.03
CA ARG A 72 3.53 6.98 -17.70
C ARG A 72 4.03 5.94 -16.67
N ALA A 73 4.75 6.37 -15.64
CA ALA A 73 5.21 5.49 -14.57
C ALA A 73 4.03 4.84 -13.82
N TRP A 74 2.96 5.61 -13.57
CA TRP A 74 1.74 5.12 -12.96
C TRP A 74 1.05 4.05 -13.82
N GLN A 75 0.90 4.29 -15.12
CA GLN A 75 0.30 3.31 -16.05
C GLN A 75 1.08 1.99 -16.07
N VAL A 76 2.42 2.06 -16.07
CA VAL A 76 3.29 0.88 -16.00
C VAL A 76 3.11 0.13 -14.67
N LEU A 77 3.05 0.85 -13.55
CA LEU A 77 2.80 0.27 -12.23
C LEU A 77 1.43 -0.45 -12.20
N MET A 78 0.39 0.17 -12.74
CA MET A 78 -0.94 -0.44 -12.79
C MET A 78 -0.96 -1.73 -13.63
N LYS A 79 -0.26 -1.75 -14.78
CA LYS A 79 -0.07 -2.98 -15.57
C LYS A 79 0.63 -4.08 -14.77
N GLN A 80 1.70 -3.76 -14.05
CA GLN A 80 2.38 -4.73 -13.18
C GLN A 80 1.46 -5.26 -12.07
N CYS A 81 0.72 -4.37 -11.40
CA CYS A 81 -0.23 -4.78 -10.37
C CYS A 81 -1.32 -5.70 -10.93
N HIS A 82 -1.79 -5.44 -12.16
CA HIS A 82 -2.73 -6.31 -12.86
C HIS A 82 -2.13 -7.67 -13.19
N ALA A 83 -0.93 -7.70 -13.78
CA ALA A 83 -0.19 -8.92 -14.11
C ALA A 83 0.01 -9.82 -12.87
N VAL A 84 0.49 -9.24 -11.77
CA VAL A 84 0.66 -9.96 -10.49
C VAL A 84 -0.69 -10.44 -9.98
N LYS A 85 -1.75 -9.63 -10.07
CA LYS A 85 -3.10 -10.04 -9.65
C LYS A 85 -3.53 -11.29 -10.41
N VAL A 86 -3.40 -11.31 -11.73
CA VAL A 86 -3.77 -12.46 -12.58
C VAL A 86 -2.92 -13.69 -12.23
N ALA A 87 -1.60 -13.54 -12.18
CA ALA A 87 -0.67 -14.63 -11.85
C ALA A 87 -0.96 -15.23 -10.46
N SER A 88 -1.38 -14.41 -9.49
CA SER A 88 -1.66 -14.83 -8.11
C SER A 88 -3.10 -15.33 -7.86
N THR A 89 -3.87 -15.64 -8.91
CA THR A 89 -5.28 -16.04 -8.77
C THR A 89 -5.44 -17.43 -8.17
N ASP A 90 -4.53 -18.33 -8.49
CA ASP A 90 -4.52 -19.70 -7.97
C ASP A 90 -3.62 -19.80 -6.73
N ASP A 91 -4.00 -20.70 -5.81
CA ASP A 91 -3.26 -20.93 -4.56
C ASP A 91 -1.81 -21.36 -4.83
N ALA A 92 -1.59 -22.30 -5.75
CA ALA A 92 -0.25 -22.81 -6.04
C ALA A 92 0.66 -21.70 -6.60
N HIS A 93 0.12 -20.88 -7.50
CA HIS A 93 0.86 -19.74 -8.05
C HIS A 93 1.12 -18.65 -7.01
N LEU A 94 0.16 -18.37 -6.12
CA LEU A 94 0.39 -17.45 -4.99
C LEU A 94 1.53 -17.94 -4.09
N ARG A 95 1.53 -19.23 -3.76
CA ARG A 95 2.59 -19.86 -2.96
C ARG A 95 3.95 -19.73 -3.64
N GLN A 96 4.03 -20.05 -4.94
CA GLN A 96 5.27 -19.93 -5.72
C GLN A 96 5.79 -18.49 -5.76
N LEU A 97 4.92 -17.50 -6.02
CA LEU A 97 5.31 -16.10 -6.11
C LEU A 97 5.81 -15.55 -4.76
N LEU A 98 5.09 -15.85 -3.67
CA LEU A 98 5.51 -15.41 -2.33
C LEU A 98 6.82 -16.08 -1.91
N ALA A 99 6.99 -17.38 -2.18
CA ALA A 99 8.24 -18.08 -1.88
C ALA A 99 9.43 -17.44 -2.63
N ALA A 100 9.26 -17.12 -3.91
CA ALA A 100 10.28 -16.44 -4.71
C ALA A 100 10.58 -15.02 -4.19
N ALA A 101 9.56 -14.27 -3.73
CA ALA A 101 9.76 -12.96 -3.12
C ALA A 101 10.58 -13.03 -1.82
N ILE A 102 10.33 -14.04 -0.97
CA ILE A 102 11.09 -14.25 0.28
C ILE A 102 12.52 -14.69 -0.01
N GLU A 103 12.72 -15.55 -1.01
CA GLU A 103 14.06 -15.96 -1.45
C GLU A 103 14.89 -14.76 -1.91
N GLN A 104 14.30 -13.83 -2.66
CA GLN A 104 15.00 -12.59 -3.07
C GLN A 104 15.40 -11.72 -1.87
N LEU A 105 14.55 -11.62 -0.84
CA LEU A 105 14.90 -10.92 0.40
C LEU A 105 16.09 -11.58 1.10
N ALA A 106 16.09 -12.91 1.20
CA ALA A 106 17.16 -13.65 1.84
C ALA A 106 18.49 -13.54 1.08
N LEU A 107 18.45 -13.62 -0.24
CA LEU A 107 19.62 -13.45 -1.11
C LEU A 107 20.20 -12.02 -1.04
N ASP A 108 19.35 -11.03 -0.81
CA ASP A 108 19.76 -9.65 -0.55
C ASP A 108 20.07 -9.40 0.94
N ASN A 109 20.28 -10.43 1.77
CA ASN A 109 20.60 -10.28 3.20
C ASN A 109 19.62 -9.38 4.00
N VAL A 110 18.34 -9.39 3.63
CA VAL A 110 17.28 -8.77 4.43
C VAL A 110 16.95 -9.71 5.59
N ILE A 111 17.23 -9.25 6.81
CA ILE A 111 17.01 -10.04 8.04
C ILE A 111 15.59 -9.90 8.57
N TYR A 112 14.89 -8.82 8.21
CA TYR A 112 13.51 -8.55 8.62
C TYR A 112 12.74 -7.78 7.54
N CYS A 113 11.55 -8.26 7.18
CA CYS A 113 10.67 -7.59 6.22
C CYS A 113 9.21 -7.57 6.70
N GLU A 114 8.57 -6.41 6.60
CA GLU A 114 7.11 -6.26 6.73
C GLU A 114 6.49 -6.07 5.35
N PHE A 115 5.81 -7.10 4.86
CA PHE A 115 5.01 -6.98 3.64
C PHE A 115 3.67 -6.34 3.90
N ARG A 116 3.36 -5.30 3.15
CA ARG A 116 2.06 -4.62 3.13
C ARG A 116 1.17 -5.26 2.08
N ILE A 117 -0.03 -5.68 2.47
CA ILE A 117 -0.97 -6.33 1.55
C ILE A 117 -2.43 -5.94 1.80
N GLY A 118 -3.15 -5.60 0.73
CA GLY A 118 -4.61 -5.62 0.72
C GLY A 118 -5.13 -7.04 0.57
N ILE A 119 -5.95 -7.50 1.52
CA ILE A 119 -6.46 -8.88 1.51
C ILE A 119 -7.46 -9.06 0.37
N LYS A 120 -7.26 -10.11 -0.42
CA LYS A 120 -8.15 -10.51 -1.51
C LYS A 120 -9.08 -11.63 -1.03
N PRO A 121 -10.34 -11.66 -1.49
CA PRO A 121 -11.22 -12.79 -1.22
C PRO A 121 -10.89 -13.96 -2.18
N GLN A 122 -9.96 -14.86 -1.82
CA GLN A 122 -9.67 -16.06 -2.65
C GLN A 122 -9.25 -17.29 -1.83
N PRO A 123 -10.10 -18.34 -1.72
CA PRO A 123 -11.57 -18.32 -1.87
C PRO A 123 -12.26 -17.44 -0.80
N THR A 124 -11.61 -17.18 0.32
CA THR A 124 -12.03 -16.21 1.35
C THR A 124 -10.83 -15.38 1.79
N LYS A 125 -11.05 -14.25 2.47
CA LYS A 125 -9.96 -13.44 3.05
C LYS A 125 -9.09 -14.24 4.03
N ARG A 126 -9.70 -15.16 4.79
CA ARG A 126 -9.01 -16.04 5.74
C ARG A 126 -8.16 -17.09 5.02
N ALA A 127 -8.75 -17.81 4.06
CA ALA A 127 -8.01 -18.80 3.27
C ALA A 127 -6.81 -18.18 2.55
N TYR A 128 -7.00 -16.98 1.97
CA TYR A 128 -5.90 -16.23 1.37
C TYR A 128 -4.77 -15.96 2.38
N LEU A 129 -5.12 -15.51 3.59
CA LEU A 129 -4.13 -15.22 4.62
C LEU A 129 -3.48 -16.48 5.20
N ASP A 130 -4.21 -17.58 5.36
CA ASP A 130 -3.67 -18.89 5.76
C ASP A 130 -2.59 -19.33 4.78
N THR A 131 -2.86 -19.26 3.46
CA THR A 131 -1.87 -19.59 2.44
C THR A 131 -0.60 -18.75 2.55
N LEU A 132 -0.73 -17.43 2.77
CA LEU A 132 0.44 -16.57 2.93
C LEU A 132 1.26 -16.95 4.18
N LEU A 133 0.59 -17.25 5.29
CA LEU A 133 1.24 -17.60 6.55
C LEU A 133 1.91 -18.97 6.47
N ASP A 134 1.29 -19.95 5.82
CA ASP A 134 1.88 -21.27 5.56
C ASP A 134 3.20 -21.13 4.81
N VAL A 135 3.20 -20.37 3.71
CA VAL A 135 4.42 -20.14 2.90
C VAL A 135 5.48 -19.42 3.72
N ILE A 136 5.12 -18.39 4.51
CA ILE A 136 6.07 -17.71 5.40
C ILE A 136 6.66 -18.69 6.41
N HIS A 137 5.84 -19.60 6.96
CA HIS A 137 6.30 -20.61 7.91
C HIS A 137 7.27 -21.61 7.25
N GLU A 138 6.94 -22.10 6.06
CA GLU A 138 7.79 -22.99 5.26
C GLU A 138 9.11 -22.31 4.90
N GLN A 139 9.07 -21.07 4.38
CA GLN A 139 10.27 -20.34 3.99
C GLN A 139 11.15 -19.98 5.18
N ARG A 140 10.60 -19.81 6.39
CA ARG A 140 11.40 -19.61 7.60
C ARG A 140 12.32 -20.80 7.90
N GLN A 141 11.94 -22.02 7.53
CA GLN A 141 12.82 -23.19 7.69
C GLN A 141 13.98 -23.15 6.71
N ARG A 142 13.74 -22.67 5.48
CA ARG A 142 14.74 -22.56 4.41
C ARG A 142 15.67 -21.37 4.60
N PHE A 143 15.15 -20.26 5.11
CA PHE A 143 15.84 -18.98 5.33
C PHE A 143 15.69 -18.53 6.79
N PRO A 144 16.34 -19.22 7.76
CA PRO A 144 16.14 -18.97 9.19
C PRO A 144 16.58 -17.58 9.68
N HIS A 145 17.40 -16.89 8.89
CA HIS A 145 17.90 -15.53 9.18
C HIS A 145 17.02 -14.41 8.60
N THR A 146 16.02 -14.75 7.78
CA THR A 146 15.08 -13.79 7.18
C THR A 146 13.72 -13.93 7.83
N THR A 147 13.34 -12.95 8.64
CA THR A 147 12.01 -12.91 9.27
C THR A 147 11.05 -12.09 8.42
N VAL A 148 9.90 -12.67 8.08
CA VAL A 148 8.86 -11.99 7.30
C VAL A 148 7.60 -11.85 8.15
N ARG A 149 6.99 -10.66 8.10
CA ARG A 149 5.72 -10.32 8.75
C ARG A 149 4.77 -9.69 7.75
N LEU A 150 3.48 -9.70 8.07
CA LEU A 150 2.43 -9.13 7.24
C LEU A 150 1.78 -7.94 7.93
N LEU A 151 1.60 -6.85 7.17
CA LEU A 151 0.80 -5.69 7.51
C LEU A 151 -0.42 -5.64 6.59
N LEU A 152 -1.59 -5.87 7.16
CA LEU A 152 -2.85 -5.84 6.43
C LEU A 152 -3.22 -4.39 6.13
N SER A 153 -3.30 -4.06 4.85
CA SER A 153 -3.56 -2.71 4.33
C SER A 153 -5.02 -2.56 3.93
N ILE A 154 -5.60 -1.40 4.24
CA ILE A 154 -6.98 -1.06 3.85
C ILE A 154 -6.91 0.02 2.76
N ALA A 155 -7.57 -0.26 1.63
CA ALA A 155 -7.71 0.71 0.56
C ALA A 155 -8.62 1.86 0.98
N ARG A 156 -8.15 3.11 0.85
CA ARG A 156 -8.89 4.31 1.27
C ARG A 156 -10.15 4.60 0.44
N HIS A 157 -10.27 3.97 -0.73
CA HIS A 157 -11.39 4.13 -1.66
C HIS A 157 -12.41 2.98 -1.55
N GLY A 158 -12.22 2.05 -0.62
CA GLY A 158 -13.18 0.97 -0.36
C GLY A 158 -14.40 1.44 0.43
N ASP A 159 -15.44 0.63 0.44
CA ASP A 159 -16.60 0.82 1.30
C ASP A 159 -16.32 0.38 2.75
N MET A 160 -17.11 0.90 3.68
CA MET A 160 -16.94 0.61 5.11
C MET A 160 -17.02 -0.89 5.43
N PRO A 161 -18.00 -1.66 4.90
CA PRO A 161 -18.09 -3.09 5.21
C PRO A 161 -16.84 -3.88 4.80
N TYR A 162 -16.22 -3.55 3.65
CA TYR A 162 -14.97 -4.20 3.24
C TYR A 162 -13.81 -3.91 4.21
N ALA A 163 -13.73 -2.67 4.70
CA ALA A 163 -12.71 -2.27 5.66
C ALA A 163 -12.94 -2.90 7.05
N GLU A 164 -14.19 -2.96 7.52
CA GLU A 164 -14.56 -3.66 8.77
C GLU A 164 -14.17 -5.13 8.71
N GLU A 165 -14.52 -5.83 7.63
CA GLU A 165 -14.15 -7.25 7.47
C GLU A 165 -12.63 -7.45 7.46
N ASN A 166 -11.86 -6.54 6.84
CA ASN A 166 -10.40 -6.61 6.88
C ASN A 166 -9.84 -6.46 8.30
N ILE A 167 -10.44 -5.57 9.10
CA ILE A 167 -10.07 -5.36 10.51
C ILE A 167 -10.43 -6.59 11.34
N ASP A 168 -11.62 -7.16 11.15
CA ASP A 168 -12.08 -8.35 11.87
C ASP A 168 -11.16 -9.55 11.59
N VAL A 169 -10.79 -9.76 10.32
CA VAL A 169 -9.80 -10.78 9.95
C VAL A 169 -8.46 -10.48 10.63
N ALA A 170 -7.98 -9.23 10.62
CA ALA A 170 -6.73 -8.87 11.27
C ALA A 170 -6.72 -9.18 12.78
N ILE A 171 -7.79 -8.80 13.49
CA ILE A 171 -7.96 -9.06 14.93
C ILE A 171 -7.99 -10.57 15.20
N ASP A 172 -8.77 -11.32 14.41
CA ASP A 172 -8.89 -12.77 14.53
C ASP A 172 -7.51 -13.47 14.43
N TYR A 173 -6.68 -13.12 13.44
CA TYR A 173 -5.33 -13.69 13.33
C TYR A 173 -4.37 -13.21 14.43
N TYR A 174 -4.46 -11.95 14.83
CA TYR A 174 -3.67 -11.42 15.94
C TYR A 174 -3.95 -12.17 17.24
N THR A 175 -5.22 -12.45 17.53
CA THR A 175 -5.64 -13.17 18.75
C THR A 175 -5.31 -14.66 18.70
N ARG A 176 -5.41 -15.32 17.53
CA ARG A 176 -5.09 -16.74 17.36
C ARG A 176 -3.60 -17.05 17.37
N GLN A 177 -2.76 -16.12 16.92
CA GLN A 177 -1.31 -16.31 16.85
C GLN A 177 -0.54 -15.18 17.55
N PRO A 178 -0.65 -15.05 18.89
CA PRO A 178 0.01 -13.97 19.62
C PRO A 178 1.54 -13.99 19.46
N THR A 179 2.16 -15.12 19.14
CA THR A 179 3.62 -15.25 18.94
C THR A 179 4.13 -14.75 17.59
N THR A 180 3.23 -14.51 16.62
CA THR A 180 3.60 -13.95 15.30
C THR A 180 3.58 -12.42 15.29
N SER A 181 2.99 -11.79 16.32
CA SER A 181 2.84 -10.33 16.43
C SER A 181 3.46 -9.69 17.69
N ARG A 182 4.04 -10.49 18.60
CA ARG A 182 4.61 -9.99 19.86
C ARG A 182 6.03 -9.43 19.70
N TYR A 183 6.15 -8.26 19.06
CA TYR A 183 7.12 -7.20 19.36
C TYR A 183 6.58 -5.87 18.83
N MET A 184 5.40 -5.44 19.31
CA MET A 184 5.04 -4.03 19.36
C MET A 184 5.10 -3.60 20.83
N GLN A 185 6.11 -2.79 21.15
CA GLN A 185 6.29 -1.95 22.35
C GLN A 185 5.81 -2.49 23.70
N ASP A 186 6.76 -2.96 24.52
CA ASP A 186 6.77 -2.63 25.95
C ASP A 186 8.24 -2.42 26.38
N THR A 187 8.66 -1.16 26.46
CA THR A 187 9.91 -0.79 27.12
C THR A 187 9.63 -0.65 28.60
N THR A 188 9.59 -1.77 29.32
CA THR A 188 9.73 -1.78 30.78
C THR A 188 10.75 -2.83 31.22
N ARG A 189 11.94 -2.29 31.49
CA ARG A 189 12.81 -2.59 32.63
C ARG A 189 13.29 -4.04 32.85
N ASP A 190 14.57 -4.18 32.53
CA ASP A 190 15.58 -4.98 33.22
C ASP A 190 15.29 -5.16 34.72
N ASP A 191 15.26 -6.42 35.16
CA ASP A 191 15.79 -6.81 36.47
C ASP A 191 16.09 -8.32 36.48
N GLY A 192 17.38 -8.63 36.42
CA GLY A 192 18.03 -9.48 37.42
C GLY A 192 17.65 -10.97 37.46
N GLY A 193 18.58 -11.83 37.01
CA GLY A 193 18.40 -13.27 37.02
C GLY A 193 18.30 -13.94 38.39
N LYS A 194 17.92 -15.22 38.39
CA LYS A 194 18.66 -16.30 39.08
C LYS A 194 18.01 -17.67 38.81
N LYS A 195 18.89 -18.62 38.50
CA LYS A 195 18.65 -20.07 38.56
C LYS A 195 18.17 -20.48 39.97
N ARG A 196 17.31 -21.50 40.06
CA ARG A 196 17.54 -22.73 40.86
C ARG A 196 16.40 -23.74 40.79
N ASP A 197 16.80 -24.98 40.97
CA ASP A 197 16.09 -26.25 40.88
C ASP A 197 15.00 -26.49 41.94
N GLY A 198 14.01 -27.30 41.55
CA GLY A 198 13.50 -28.47 42.28
C GLY A 198 13.00 -28.32 43.73
N ARG A 199 11.70 -28.53 43.92
CA ARG A 199 11.11 -29.66 44.67
C ARG A 199 9.60 -29.50 44.89
N LYS A 200 8.92 -30.65 44.86
CA LYS A 200 7.54 -30.90 45.29
C LYS A 200 7.30 -30.45 46.74
N ALA A 201 6.16 -29.81 46.99
CA ALA A 201 5.40 -30.00 48.22
C ALA A 201 3.93 -29.63 48.01
N ARG A 202 3.06 -30.59 48.34
CA ARG A 202 1.64 -30.43 48.67
C ARG A 202 1.49 -29.43 49.81
N CYS A 203 0.47 -28.57 49.77
CA CYS A 203 -0.34 -28.19 50.94
C CYS A 203 -1.65 -27.54 50.47
N GLN A 204 -2.75 -28.04 51.03
CA GLN A 204 -4.10 -27.48 50.99
C GLN A 204 -4.16 -26.25 51.90
N GLY A 205 -4.99 -25.27 51.56
CA GLY A 205 -5.34 -24.16 52.45
C GLY A 205 -5.75 -22.89 51.70
N ASP A 206 -7.01 -22.80 51.31
CA ASP A 206 -7.77 -21.54 51.26
C ASP A 206 -8.40 -21.31 52.66
N PRO A 207 -8.92 -20.11 53.03
CA PRO A 207 -9.11 -18.90 52.23
C PRO A 207 -8.66 -17.59 52.92
N GLN A 208 -8.28 -16.57 52.15
CA GLN A 208 -8.62 -15.17 52.48
C GLN A 208 -8.41 -14.26 51.26
N GLN A 209 -9.53 -13.80 50.70
CA GLN A 209 -9.59 -12.80 49.64
C GLN A 209 -9.15 -11.42 50.16
N PRO A 210 -8.20 -10.74 49.51
CA PRO A 210 -8.07 -9.29 49.63
C PRO A 210 -9.12 -8.61 48.74
N GLN A 211 -9.95 -7.75 49.34
CA GLN A 211 -10.81 -6.83 48.60
C GLN A 211 -9.94 -5.90 47.74
N LEU A 212 -9.99 -6.09 46.43
CA LEU A 212 -9.52 -5.12 45.44
C LEU A 212 -10.48 -3.93 45.43
N GLN A 213 -10.02 -2.80 45.97
CA GLN A 213 -10.67 -1.51 45.79
C GLN A 213 -10.63 -1.13 44.31
N GLN A 214 -11.81 -0.87 43.74
CA GLN A 214 -11.97 -0.34 42.39
C GLN A 214 -11.45 1.10 42.32
N PRO A 215 -10.59 1.46 41.35
CA PRO A 215 -10.30 2.85 41.07
C PRO A 215 -11.46 3.47 40.27
N GLN A 216 -12.43 4.05 40.97
CA GLN A 216 -13.35 5.04 40.38
C GLN A 216 -12.62 6.38 40.26
N GLN A 217 -11.87 6.60 39.18
CA GLN A 217 -11.45 7.95 38.74
C GLN A 217 -10.76 7.89 37.38
N THR A 218 -11.53 7.90 36.28
CA THR A 218 -10.98 8.28 34.95
C THR A 218 -12.02 8.75 33.92
N GLN A 219 -13.26 9.08 34.32
CA GLN A 219 -14.29 9.52 33.36
C GLN A 219 -14.25 11.02 32.98
N GLN A 220 -13.31 11.81 33.51
CA GLN A 220 -13.25 13.26 33.23
C GLN A 220 -12.22 13.69 32.17
N ALA A 221 -11.33 12.81 31.71
CA ALA A 221 -10.29 13.17 30.73
C ALA A 221 -10.66 12.91 29.26
N GLN A 222 -11.79 12.27 28.96
CA GLN A 222 -12.15 11.85 27.59
C GLN A 222 -13.02 12.86 26.81
N ARG A 223 -13.59 13.88 27.46
CA ARG A 223 -14.46 14.87 26.79
C ARG A 223 -13.75 15.81 25.80
N PRO A 224 -12.48 16.23 25.99
CA PRO A 224 -11.83 17.17 25.06
C PRO A 224 -11.57 16.56 23.67
N ALA A 225 -11.22 15.26 23.62
CA ALA A 225 -10.87 14.58 22.37
C ALA A 225 -12.07 14.45 21.42
N GLN A 226 -13.26 14.17 21.97
CA GLN A 226 -14.48 14.03 21.17
C GLN A 226 -14.96 15.38 20.62
N GLN A 227 -14.78 16.46 21.38
CA GLN A 227 -15.11 17.82 20.94
C GLN A 227 -14.17 18.30 19.83
N GLN A 228 -12.88 17.97 19.94
CA GLN A 228 -11.88 18.32 18.92
C GLN A 228 -12.13 17.57 17.60
N GLN A 229 -12.52 16.29 17.67
CA GLN A 229 -12.86 15.50 16.48
C GLN A 229 -14.10 16.05 15.76
N GLN A 230 -15.11 16.50 16.51
CA GLN A 230 -16.33 17.08 15.94
C GLN A 230 -16.04 18.43 15.24
N GLN A 231 -15.14 19.24 15.81
CA GLN A 231 -14.71 20.50 15.21
C GLN A 231 -13.92 20.27 13.90
N GLN A 232 -13.10 19.22 13.85
CA GLN A 232 -12.35 18.85 12.64
C GLN A 232 -13.28 18.38 11.51
N GLN A 233 -14.34 17.62 11.82
CA GLN A 233 -15.35 17.23 10.83
C GLN A 233 -16.11 18.44 10.26
N GLN A 234 -16.48 19.42 11.10
CA GLN A 234 -17.13 20.65 10.61
C GLN A 234 -16.21 21.44 9.66
N GLN A 235 -14.92 21.52 9.97
CA GLN A 235 -13.96 22.20 9.08
C GLN A 235 -13.82 21.50 7.73
N GLN A 236 -13.80 20.17 7.70
CA GLN A 236 -13.77 19.42 6.44
C GLN A 236 -15.04 19.64 5.61
N GLN A 237 -16.23 19.65 6.23
CA GLN A 237 -17.48 19.93 5.50
C GLN A 237 -17.50 21.34 4.91
N GLN A 238 -17.01 22.36 5.64
CA GLN A 238 -16.90 23.72 5.09
C GLN A 238 -15.94 23.80 3.90
N GLN A 239 -14.79 23.12 3.96
CA GLN A 239 -13.87 23.08 2.81
C GLN A 239 -14.50 22.40 1.58
N GLN A 240 -15.24 21.30 1.78
CA GLN A 240 -15.93 20.64 0.68
C GLN A 240 -17.00 21.54 0.04
N GLN A 241 -17.78 22.28 0.84
CA GLN A 241 -18.76 23.23 0.30
C GLN A 241 -18.09 24.37 -0.48
N GLN A 242 -16.97 24.90 0.00
CA GLN A 242 -16.22 25.92 -0.74
C GLN A 242 -15.69 25.41 -2.08
N GLN A 243 -15.16 24.17 -2.13
CA GLN A 243 -14.71 23.57 -3.39
C GLN A 243 -15.87 23.37 -4.38
N GLN A 244 -17.04 22.92 -3.91
CA GLN A 244 -18.22 22.79 -4.78
C GLN A 244 -18.68 24.14 -5.33
N GLN A 245 -18.69 25.21 -4.52
CA GLN A 245 -19.02 26.55 -5.01
C GLN A 245 -18.03 27.06 -6.05
N GLN A 246 -16.72 26.83 -5.86
CA GLN A 246 -15.71 27.22 -6.85
C GLN A 246 -15.89 26.46 -8.17
N GLN A 247 -16.18 25.15 -8.13
CA GLN A 247 -16.46 24.38 -9.35
C GLN A 247 -17.71 24.89 -10.08
N GLN A 248 -18.79 25.22 -9.36
CA GLN A 248 -19.98 25.80 -9.98
C GLN A 248 -19.70 27.16 -10.63
N GLN A 249 -18.91 28.03 -9.99
CA GLN A 249 -18.52 29.30 -10.59
C GLN A 249 -17.67 29.12 -11.85
N GLN A 250 -16.73 28.18 -11.86
CA GLN A 250 -15.94 27.87 -13.06
C GLN A 250 -16.81 27.34 -14.21
N GLN A 251 -17.78 26.46 -13.92
CA GLN A 251 -18.72 25.98 -14.94
C GLN A 251 -19.58 27.11 -15.51
N GLN A 252 -20.08 28.02 -14.67
CA GLN A 252 -20.84 29.19 -15.15
C GLN A 252 -19.98 30.11 -16.02
N GLN A 253 -18.72 30.36 -15.66
CA GLN A 253 -17.82 31.15 -16.49
C GLN A 253 -17.54 30.49 -17.85
N GLN A 254 -17.34 29.17 -17.87
CA GLN A 254 -17.16 28.45 -19.14
C GLN A 254 -18.40 28.53 -20.03
N GLN A 255 -19.61 28.38 -19.45
CA GLN A 255 -20.85 28.52 -20.22
C GLN A 255 -21.03 29.94 -20.78
N GLN A 256 -20.71 30.98 -20.01
CA GLN A 256 -20.76 32.36 -20.51
C GLN A 256 -19.76 32.60 -21.64
N GLN A 257 -18.53 32.07 -21.54
CA GLN A 257 -17.54 32.18 -22.61
C GLN A 257 -18.01 31.47 -23.89
N GLN A 258 -18.60 30.27 -23.78
CA GLN A 258 -19.15 29.57 -24.93
C GLN A 258 -20.30 30.35 -25.60
N GLN A 259 -21.20 30.95 -24.80
CA GLN A 259 -22.27 31.78 -25.36
C GLN A 259 -21.72 33.02 -26.08
N GLN A 260 -20.69 33.68 -25.53
CA GLN A 260 -20.06 34.82 -26.20
C GLN A 260 -19.40 34.41 -27.53
N GLN A 261 -18.71 33.26 -27.56
CA GLN A 261 -18.13 32.75 -28.81
C GLN A 261 -19.20 32.44 -29.87
N GLN A 262 -20.32 31.85 -29.47
CA GLN A 262 -21.43 31.58 -30.41
C GLN A 262 -22.03 32.88 -30.96
N GLN A 263 -22.22 33.90 -30.12
CA GLN A 263 -22.70 35.21 -30.59
C GLN A 263 -21.73 35.88 -31.57
N GLN A 264 -20.42 35.81 -31.31
CA GLN A 264 -19.41 36.33 -32.24
C GLN A 264 -19.43 35.60 -33.58
N GLN A 265 -19.60 34.27 -33.58
CA GLN A 265 -19.71 33.49 -34.82
C GLN A 265 -20.96 33.87 -35.63
N GLN A 266 -22.11 34.06 -34.98
CA GLN A 266 -23.33 34.50 -35.66
C GLN A 266 -23.18 35.91 -36.28
N GLN A 267 -22.53 36.84 -35.58
CA GLN A 267 -22.26 38.18 -36.13
C GLN A 267 -21.34 38.14 -37.35
N GLN A 268 -20.32 37.27 -37.34
CA GLN A 268 -19.44 37.08 -38.50
C GLN A 268 -20.19 36.47 -39.70
N GLN A 269 -21.09 35.52 -39.47
CA GLN A 269 -21.91 34.92 -40.53
C GLN A 269 -22.89 35.93 -41.14
N ASN A 270 -23.56 36.74 -40.31
CA ASN A 270 -24.47 37.80 -40.77
C ASN A 270 -23.73 38.89 -41.56
N SER A 271 -22.51 39.24 -41.16
CA SER A 271 -21.66 40.21 -41.87
C SER A 271 -21.22 39.69 -43.25
N ARG A 272 -20.85 38.39 -43.35
CA ARG A 272 -20.51 37.75 -44.62
C ARG A 272 -21.70 37.63 -45.57
N GLY A 273 -22.90 37.31 -45.06
CA GLY A 273 -24.12 37.25 -45.86
C GLY A 273 -24.53 38.59 -46.46
N SER A 274 -24.27 39.70 -45.75
CA SER A 274 -24.61 41.04 -46.21
C SER A 274 -23.69 41.55 -47.34
N GLN A 275 -22.40 41.18 -47.32
CA GLN A 275 -21.44 41.54 -48.37
C GLN A 275 -21.68 40.79 -49.70
N LEU A 276 -22.17 39.55 -49.64
CA LEU A 276 -22.47 38.76 -50.84
C LEU A 276 -23.70 39.27 -51.61
N ASN A 277 -24.64 39.94 -50.93
CA ASN A 277 -25.84 40.51 -51.57
C ASN A 277 -25.61 41.91 -52.18
N SER A 278 -24.60 42.68 -51.74
CA SER A 278 -24.26 43.96 -52.38
C SER A 278 -23.52 43.80 -53.71
N SER A 279 -22.80 42.71 -53.93
CA SER A 279 -22.07 42.45 -55.19
C SER A 279 -22.94 41.94 -56.35
N ARG A 280 -24.23 41.65 -56.12
CA ARG A 280 -25.19 41.25 -57.18
C ARG A 280 -26.06 42.39 -57.72
N LYS A 281 -25.87 43.62 -57.24
CA LYS A 281 -26.57 44.83 -57.72
C LYS A 281 -25.58 45.86 -58.26
N SER A 282 -24.84 45.50 -59.31
CA SER A 282 -24.19 46.48 -60.18
C SER A 282 -24.54 46.09 -61.63
N PRO A 283 -25.35 46.90 -62.34
CA PRO A 283 -25.70 46.68 -63.74
C PRO A 283 -24.52 46.96 -64.68
#